data_AF-A0A5C7PHM3-F1
#
_entry.id   AF-A0A5C7PHM3-F1
#
_cell.length_a   1.000
_cell.length_b   1.000
_cell.length_c   1.000
_cell.angle_alpha   90.00
_cell.angle_beta   90.00
_cell.angle_gamma   90.00
#
_symmetry.space_group_name_H-M   'P 1'
#
loop_
_entity.id
_entity.type
_entity.pdbx_description
1 polymer ?
#
loop_
_entity_poly.entity_id
_entity_poly.type
_entity_poly.pdbx_seq_one_letter_code
_entity_poly.pdbx_strand_id
1 'polypeptide(L)'
;MVSKTKQAETKKLPAGRQPEIDLSEMSYDDALKMAVLEAKINRLAMLQERMNKGETTPEFMDELLQYTSPEMMEEVFDAVRKQMANVVRWLPEDWFVPDTPPGLSLRDPETYRWLRADKSKVLRTLIQQAQQSASKNSEGG
;
A
#
# COMPACT_ATOMS: atom_id res chain seq x y z
N MET A 1 14.75 -45.86 11.65
CA MET A 1 14.06 -44.64 12.10
C MET A 1 14.14 -43.64 10.97
N VAL A 2 13.02 -43.34 10.30
CA VAL A 2 13.03 -42.61 9.02
C VAL A 2 12.82 -41.14 9.28
N SER A 3 13.80 -40.33 8.86
CA SER A 3 13.80 -38.87 8.90
C SER A 3 12.62 -38.30 8.12
N LYS A 4 11.74 -37.54 8.78
CA LYS A 4 10.69 -36.76 8.12
C LYS A 4 11.24 -35.39 7.72
N THR A 5 11.73 -35.30 6.49
CA THR A 5 11.97 -34.04 5.79
C THR A 5 10.62 -33.36 5.56
N LYS A 6 10.37 -32.23 6.22
CA LYS A 6 9.21 -31.37 5.91
C LYS A 6 9.42 -30.79 4.52
N GLN A 7 8.64 -31.29 3.55
CA GLN A 7 8.56 -30.69 2.23
C GLN A 7 7.99 -29.28 2.37
N ALA A 8 8.71 -28.30 1.82
CA ALA A 8 8.18 -26.97 1.58
C ALA A 8 7.08 -27.11 0.52
N GLU A 9 5.82 -27.07 0.96
CA GLU A 9 4.67 -26.96 0.05
C GLU A 9 4.77 -25.62 -0.69
N THR A 10 5.34 -25.66 -1.89
CA THR A 10 5.12 -24.65 -2.92
C THR A 10 3.69 -24.83 -3.40
N LYS A 11 2.73 -24.22 -2.68
CA LYS A 11 1.34 -24.10 -3.15
C LYS A 11 1.34 -23.28 -4.43
N LYS A 12 1.30 -23.96 -5.58
CA LYS A 12 0.87 -23.35 -6.84
C LYS A 12 -0.54 -22.80 -6.62
N LEU A 13 -0.68 -21.48 -6.74
CA LEU A 13 -1.94 -20.78 -6.48
C LEU A 13 -2.77 -20.65 -7.78
N PRO A 14 -4.11 -20.76 -7.69
CA PRO A 14 -5.00 -20.72 -8.85
C PRO A 14 -5.00 -19.33 -9.52
N ALA A 15 -5.04 -19.31 -10.85
CA ALA A 15 -5.18 -18.10 -11.65
C ALA A 15 -6.48 -17.34 -11.26
N GLY A 16 -6.36 -16.06 -10.94
CA GLY A 16 -7.50 -15.18 -10.58
C GLY A 16 -7.69 -14.93 -9.08
N ARG A 17 -6.76 -15.33 -8.21
CA ARG A 17 -6.83 -15.02 -6.77
C ARG A 17 -6.50 -13.54 -6.51
N GLN A 18 -7.33 -12.87 -5.71
CA GLN A 18 -7.07 -11.50 -5.25
C GLN A 18 -5.88 -11.48 -4.25
N PRO A 19 -5.15 -10.35 -4.15
CA PRO A 19 -4.17 -10.14 -3.07
C PRO A 19 -4.70 -10.51 -1.70
N GLU A 20 -3.84 -11.10 -0.87
CA GLU A 20 -4.18 -11.41 0.52
C GLU A 20 -3.66 -10.30 1.42
N ILE A 21 -4.60 -9.61 2.08
CA ILE A 21 -4.32 -8.53 3.03
C ILE A 21 -4.74 -9.00 4.41
N ASP A 22 -3.83 -8.88 5.36
CA ASP A 22 -4.00 -9.28 6.74
C ASP A 22 -3.61 -8.12 7.66
N LEU A 23 -4.61 -7.63 8.39
CA LEU A 23 -4.46 -6.53 9.35
C LEU A 23 -4.31 -7.06 10.79
N SER A 24 -4.31 -8.37 11.03
CA SER A 24 -4.32 -8.94 12.38
C SER A 24 -3.03 -8.70 13.18
N GLU A 25 -1.90 -8.54 12.49
CA GLU A 25 -0.59 -8.21 13.10
C GLU A 25 -0.32 -6.70 13.13
N MET A 26 -1.29 -5.88 12.75
CA MET A 26 -1.10 -4.44 12.66
C MET A 26 -1.15 -3.79 14.04
N SER A 27 -0.09 -3.06 14.39
CA SER A 27 -0.05 -2.32 15.66
C SER A 27 -0.92 -1.05 15.61
N TYR A 28 -1.28 -0.53 16.78
CA TYR A 28 -1.96 0.77 16.91
C TYR A 28 -1.12 1.92 16.32
N ASP A 29 0.20 1.89 16.51
CA ASP A 29 1.11 2.89 15.94
C ASP A 29 1.13 2.83 14.41
N ASP A 30 1.06 1.63 13.83
CA ASP A 30 0.96 1.46 12.38
C ASP A 30 -0.40 1.97 11.87
N ALA A 31 -1.48 1.76 12.63
CA ALA A 31 -2.80 2.32 12.33
C ALA A 31 -2.80 3.84 12.27
N LEU A 32 -2.18 4.50 13.26
CA LEU A 32 -2.06 5.95 13.28
C LEU A 32 -1.23 6.48 12.11
N LYS A 33 -0.07 5.86 11.83
CA LYS A 33 0.78 6.25 10.68
C LYS A 33 0.02 6.12 9.36
N MET A 34 -0.78 5.07 9.22
CA MET A 34 -1.61 4.83 8.04
C MET A 34 -2.70 5.88 7.89
N ALA A 35 -3.41 6.23 8.98
CA ALA A 35 -4.41 7.30 8.95
C ALA A 35 -3.81 8.67 8.57
N VAL A 36 -2.62 9.00 9.08
CA VAL A 36 -1.90 10.23 8.72
C VAL A 36 -1.50 10.23 7.24
N LEU A 37 -1.00 9.10 6.74
CA LEU A 37 -0.63 8.94 5.33
C LEU A 37 -1.82 9.10 4.40
N GLU A 38 -2.96 8.49 4.73
CA GLU A 38 -4.21 8.64 3.99
C GLU A 38 -4.68 10.09 3.97
N ALA A 39 -4.60 10.80 5.09
CA ALA A 39 -4.93 12.23 5.15
C ALA A 39 -4.03 13.07 4.22
N LYS A 40 -2.72 12.79 4.20
CA LYS A 40 -1.76 13.45 3.28
C LYS A 40 -2.13 13.18 1.80
N ILE A 41 -2.40 11.93 1.44
CA ILE A 41 -2.78 11.53 0.07
C ILE A 41 -4.10 12.18 -0.35
N ASN A 42 -5.11 12.19 0.52
CA ASN A 42 -6.39 12.83 0.25
C ASN A 42 -6.25 14.34 0.07
N ARG A 43 -5.39 15.00 0.87
CA ARG A 43 -5.11 16.44 0.72
C ARG A 43 -4.49 16.73 -0.64
N LEU A 44 -3.53 15.92 -1.08
CA LEU A 44 -2.93 16.01 -2.41
C LEU A 44 -3.97 15.87 -3.53
N ALA A 45 -4.88 14.91 -3.42
CA ALA A 45 -5.95 14.72 -4.41
C ALA A 45 -6.89 15.95 -4.47
N MET A 46 -7.24 16.53 -3.32
CA MET A 46 -8.03 17.77 -3.28
C MET A 46 -7.30 18.96 -3.91
N LEU A 47 -5.99 19.10 -3.66
CA LEU A 47 -5.18 20.17 -4.27
C LEU A 47 -5.10 20.01 -5.79
N GLN A 48 -4.96 18.78 -6.29
CA GLN A 48 -5.01 18.48 -7.72
C GLN A 48 -6.38 18.82 -8.32
N GLU A 49 -7.49 18.53 -7.62
CA GLU A 49 -8.83 18.90 -8.10
C GLU A 49 -9.03 20.41 -8.15
N ARG A 50 -8.56 21.17 -7.14
CA ARG A 50 -8.58 22.64 -7.12
C ARG A 50 -7.77 23.22 -8.29
N MET A 51 -6.59 22.67 -8.56
CA MET A 51 -5.78 23.02 -9.73
C MET A 51 -6.54 22.79 -11.04
N ASN A 52 -7.20 21.63 -11.19
CA ASN A 52 -7.99 21.30 -12.39
C ASN A 52 -9.20 22.22 -12.57
N LYS A 53 -9.72 22.79 -11.48
CA LYS A 53 -10.77 23.83 -11.49
C LYS A 53 -10.22 25.23 -11.78
N GLY A 54 -8.91 25.39 -11.96
CA GLY A 54 -8.25 26.65 -12.28
C GLY A 54 -7.99 27.54 -11.06
N GLU A 55 -8.04 27.00 -9.85
CA GLU A 55 -7.69 27.75 -8.63
C GLU A 55 -6.17 27.88 -8.53
N THR A 56 -5.66 29.12 -8.58
CA THR A 56 -4.22 29.42 -8.56
C THR A 56 -3.90 30.62 -7.67
N THR A 57 -4.53 30.71 -6.49
CA THR A 57 -4.17 31.78 -5.53
C THR A 57 -2.76 31.56 -4.99
N PRO A 58 -2.03 32.60 -4.56
CA PRO A 58 -0.71 32.44 -3.96
C PRO A 58 -0.70 31.45 -2.78
N GLU A 59 -1.71 31.50 -1.93
CA GLU A 59 -1.85 30.61 -0.76
C GLU A 59 -2.05 29.15 -1.19
N PHE A 60 -2.81 28.92 -2.27
CA PHE A 60 -2.96 27.61 -2.86
C PHE A 60 -1.63 27.09 -3.45
N MET A 61 -0.87 27.95 -4.13
CA MET A 61 0.41 27.58 -4.73
C MET A 61 1.46 27.25 -3.66
N ASP A 62 1.51 28.02 -2.56
CA ASP A 62 2.38 27.74 -1.42
C ASP A 62 2.02 26.40 -0.76
N GLU A 63 0.72 26.15 -0.56
CA GLU A 63 0.25 24.87 -0.02
C GLU A 63 0.58 23.71 -0.97
N LEU A 64 0.33 23.87 -2.27
CA LEU A 64 0.67 22.85 -3.27
C LEU A 64 2.16 22.52 -3.23
N LEU A 65 3.04 23.52 -3.22
CA LEU A 65 4.49 23.34 -3.16
C LEU A 65 4.94 22.59 -1.91
N GLN A 66 4.30 22.84 -0.77
CA GLN A 66 4.58 22.11 0.47
C GLN A 66 4.23 20.62 0.34
N TYR A 67 3.11 20.29 -0.31
CA TYR A 67 2.65 18.90 -0.46
C TYR A 67 3.27 18.17 -1.65
N THR A 68 3.77 18.88 -2.66
CA THR A 68 4.46 18.31 -3.82
C THR A 68 5.97 18.42 -3.75
N SER A 69 6.53 18.80 -2.59
CA SER A 69 7.98 18.83 -2.42
C SER A 69 8.55 17.41 -2.59
N PRO A 70 9.74 17.26 -3.20
CA PRO A 70 10.35 15.94 -3.41
C PRO A 70 10.49 15.15 -2.11
N GLU A 71 10.91 15.81 -1.03
CA GLU A 71 11.08 15.22 0.30
C GLU A 71 9.76 14.66 0.86
N MET A 72 8.67 15.43 0.75
CA MET A 72 7.36 14.99 1.20
C MET A 72 6.83 13.83 0.35
N MET A 73 7.04 13.87 -0.96
CA MET A 73 6.63 12.80 -1.86
C MET A 73 7.41 11.51 -1.57
N GLU A 74 8.71 11.59 -1.33
CA GLU A 74 9.53 10.45 -0.90
C GLU A 74 9.05 9.86 0.43
N GLU A 75 8.77 10.70 1.44
CA GLU A 75 8.22 10.25 2.71
C GLU A 75 6.89 9.50 2.53
N VAL A 76 5.99 10.03 1.71
CA VAL A 76 4.70 9.40 1.39
C VAL A 76 4.93 8.06 0.68
N PHE A 77 5.81 7.99 -0.32
CA PHE A 77 6.08 6.75 -1.04
C PHE A 77 6.70 5.67 -0.12
N ASP A 78 7.62 6.05 0.74
CA ASP A 78 8.23 5.14 1.72
C ASP A 78 7.22 4.63 2.73
N ALA A 79 6.35 5.50 3.23
CA ALA A 79 5.28 5.13 4.14
C ALA A 79 4.29 4.17 3.49
N VAL A 80 3.88 4.41 2.24
CA VAL A 80 3.01 3.50 1.48
C VAL A 80 3.66 2.13 1.30
N ARG A 81 4.95 2.08 0.95
CA ARG A 81 5.68 0.81 0.78
C ARG A 81 5.79 0.02 2.08
N LYS A 82 6.10 0.70 3.19
CA LYS A 82 6.14 0.10 4.54
C LYS A 82 4.76 -0.44 4.96
N GLN A 83 3.71 0.31 4.69
CA GLN A 83 2.33 -0.14 4.93
C GLN A 83 2.05 -1.44 4.17
N MET A 84 2.33 -1.47 2.87
CA MET A 84 2.11 -2.68 2.07
C MET A 84 2.91 -3.86 2.62
N ALA A 85 4.17 -3.65 3.02
CA ALA A 85 5.00 -4.70 3.59
C ALA A 85 4.45 -5.30 4.89
N ASN A 86 3.78 -4.48 5.70
CA ASN A 86 3.19 -4.91 6.96
C ASN A 86 1.91 -5.71 6.78
N VAL A 87 1.09 -5.38 5.78
CA VAL A 87 -0.27 -5.92 5.67
C VAL A 87 -0.47 -6.93 4.54
N VAL A 88 0.40 -6.96 3.53
CA VAL A 88 0.23 -7.82 2.36
C VAL A 88 0.93 -9.16 2.60
N ARG A 89 0.16 -10.24 2.59
CA ARG A 89 0.65 -11.62 2.76
C ARG A 89 0.97 -12.29 1.44
N TRP A 90 0.24 -11.92 0.39
CA TRP A 90 0.40 -12.53 -0.92
C TRP A 90 0.01 -11.57 -2.04
N LEU A 91 0.80 -11.59 -3.13
CA LEU A 91 0.52 -10.90 -4.39
C LEU A 91 0.69 -11.85 -5.58
N PRO A 92 -0.11 -11.68 -6.65
CA PRO A 92 0.11 -12.36 -7.91
C PRO A 92 1.43 -11.92 -8.57
N GLU A 93 2.19 -12.86 -9.15
CA GLU A 93 3.47 -12.56 -9.81
C GLU A 93 3.31 -11.63 -11.03
N ASP A 94 2.18 -11.73 -11.74
CA ASP A 94 1.86 -10.89 -12.90
C ASP A 94 1.57 -9.42 -12.54
N TRP A 95 1.54 -9.09 -11.24
CA TRP A 95 1.39 -7.72 -10.77
C TRP A 95 2.70 -6.94 -10.78
N PHE A 96 3.82 -7.64 -10.84
CA PHE A 96 5.15 -7.04 -10.92
C PHE A 96 5.54 -6.77 -12.37
N VAL A 97 6.48 -5.87 -12.59
CA VAL A 97 7.05 -5.62 -13.92
C VAL A 97 7.91 -6.82 -14.36
N PRO A 98 8.10 -7.06 -15.68
CA PRO A 98 8.87 -8.21 -16.15
C PRO A 98 10.31 -8.27 -15.63
N ASP A 99 10.93 -7.12 -15.38
CA ASP A 99 12.33 -7.00 -14.92
C ASP A 99 12.50 -7.16 -13.40
N THR A 100 11.48 -7.69 -12.72
CA THR A 100 11.48 -7.84 -11.26
C THR A 100 12.49 -8.91 -10.83
N PRO A 101 13.38 -8.62 -9.86
CA PRO A 101 14.33 -9.61 -9.34
C PRO A 101 13.62 -10.84 -8.76
N PRO A 102 14.20 -12.04 -8.90
CA PRO A 102 13.67 -13.23 -8.23
C PRO A 102 13.92 -13.17 -6.71
N GLY A 103 13.06 -13.84 -5.94
CA GLY A 103 13.26 -14.01 -4.49
C GLY A 103 12.91 -12.78 -3.64
N LEU A 104 12.17 -11.82 -4.18
CA LEU A 104 11.67 -10.68 -3.40
C LEU A 104 10.75 -11.12 -2.26
N SER A 105 10.87 -10.42 -1.13
CA SER A 105 10.04 -10.65 0.05
C SER A 105 8.93 -9.61 0.11
N LEU A 106 7.67 -10.04 0.25
CA LEU A 106 6.55 -9.12 0.48
C LEU A 106 6.66 -8.37 1.81
N ARG A 107 7.53 -8.81 2.73
CA ARG A 107 7.85 -8.08 3.96
C ARG A 107 8.92 -6.98 3.77
N ASP A 108 9.55 -6.92 2.60
CA ASP A 108 10.49 -5.87 2.25
C ASP A 108 9.76 -4.73 1.52
N PRO A 109 9.76 -3.49 2.05
CA PRO A 109 9.18 -2.33 1.38
C PRO A 109 9.70 -2.13 -0.05
N GLU A 110 10.96 -2.48 -0.33
CA GLU A 110 11.56 -2.28 -1.66
C GLU A 110 10.95 -3.18 -2.74
N THR A 111 10.32 -4.29 -2.35
CA THR A 111 9.60 -5.18 -3.27
C THR A 111 8.50 -4.44 -4.03
N TYR A 112 7.83 -3.49 -3.38
CA TYR A 112 6.68 -2.79 -3.95
C TYR A 112 7.07 -1.74 -5.00
N ARG A 113 8.36 -1.39 -5.14
CA ARG A 113 8.82 -0.52 -6.24
C ARG A 113 8.66 -1.17 -7.61
N TRP A 114 8.65 -2.50 -7.64
CA TRP A 114 8.53 -3.30 -8.85
C TRP A 114 7.07 -3.58 -9.22
N LEU A 115 6.13 -3.13 -8.40
CA LEU A 115 4.70 -3.30 -8.66
C LEU A 115 4.28 -2.39 -9.82
N ARG A 116 3.53 -2.95 -10.77
CA ARG A 116 2.98 -2.16 -11.87
C ARG A 116 2.07 -1.04 -11.35
N ALA A 117 2.09 0.10 -12.04
CA ALA A 117 1.34 1.29 -11.62
C ALA A 117 -0.18 1.08 -11.55
N ASP A 118 -0.76 0.29 -12.46
CA ASP A 118 -2.18 -0.06 -12.42
C ASP A 118 -2.51 -0.95 -11.22
N LYS A 119 -1.62 -1.90 -10.91
CA LYS A 119 -1.77 -2.87 -9.82
C LYS A 119 -1.53 -2.24 -8.45
N SER A 120 -0.63 -1.27 -8.34
CA SER A 120 -0.42 -0.53 -7.10
C SER A 120 -1.65 0.28 -6.69
N LYS A 121 -2.38 0.84 -7.65
CA LYS A 121 -3.68 1.49 -7.38
C LYS A 121 -4.69 0.49 -6.84
N VAL A 122 -4.85 -0.67 -7.51
CA VAL A 122 -5.76 -1.72 -7.05
C VAL A 122 -5.40 -2.22 -5.66
N LEU A 123 -4.11 -2.46 -5.39
CA LEU A 123 -3.64 -2.92 -4.08
C LEU A 123 -4.01 -1.94 -2.96
N ARG A 124 -3.78 -0.64 -3.18
CA ARG A 124 -4.15 0.40 -2.21
C ARG A 124 -5.64 0.40 -1.92
N THR A 125 -6.47 0.28 -2.96
CA THR A 125 -7.93 0.22 -2.77
C THR A 125 -8.35 -1.01 -1.95
N LEU A 126 -7.74 -2.17 -2.17
CA LEU A 126 -8.04 -3.37 -1.40
C LEU A 126 -7.61 -3.23 0.06
N ILE A 127 -6.44 -2.62 0.32
CA ILE A 127 -5.97 -2.34 1.69
C ILE A 127 -6.96 -1.42 2.41
N GLN A 128 -7.40 -0.35 1.74
CA GLN A 128 -8.39 0.58 2.27
C GLN A 128 -9.73 -0.08 2.61
N GLN A 129 -10.22 -0.96 1.74
CA GLN A 129 -11.45 -1.71 1.98
C GLN A 129 -11.32 -2.65 3.17
N ALA A 130 -10.18 -3.32 3.33
CA ALA A 130 -9.89 -4.17 4.47
C ALA A 130 -9.90 -3.38 5.79
N GLN A 131 -9.28 -2.18 5.80
CA GLN A 131 -9.26 -1.30 6.96
C GLN A 131 -10.67 -0.84 7.36
N GLN A 132 -11.47 -0.35 6.40
CA GLN A 132 -12.84 0.08 6.67
C GLN A 132 -13.73 -1.06 7.20
N SER A 133 -13.49 -2.28 6.72
CA SER A 133 -14.23 -3.46 7.19
C SER A 133 -13.83 -3.85 8.61
N ALA A 134 -12.54 -3.73 8.96
CA ALA A 134 -12.05 -3.98 10.32
C ALA A 134 -12.62 -2.97 11.33
N SER A 135 -12.64 -1.67 11.00
CA SER A 135 -13.18 -0.63 11.88
C SER A 135 -14.68 -0.78 12.14
N LYS A 136 -15.46 -1.16 11.12
CA LYS A 136 -16.92 -1.40 11.28
C LYS A 136 -17.24 -2.60 12.17
N ASN A 137 -16.41 -3.64 12.15
CA ASN A 137 -16.59 -4.80 13.02
C ASN A 137 -16.19 -4.53 14.48
N SER A 138 -15.34 -3.53 14.75
CA SER A 138 -14.98 -3.14 16.13
C SER A 138 -16.01 -2.25 16.83
N GLU A 139 -16.95 -1.62 16.10
CA GLU A 139 -18.00 -0.76 16.68
C GLU A 139 -19.33 -1.49 16.96
N GLY A 140 -19.44 -2.78 16.63
CA GLY A 140 -20.67 -3.57 16.73
C GLY A 140 -20.64 -4.74 17.73
N GLY A 141 -19.69 -4.76 18.66
CA GLY A 141 -19.49 -5.83 19.66
C GLY A 141 -19.85 -5.42 21.09
#